data_AF-A0A0F5R2Q1-F1
#
_entry.id   AF-A0A0F5R2Q1-F1
#
_cell.length_a   1.000
_cell.length_b   1.000
_cell.length_c   1.000
_cell.angle_alpha   90.00
_cell.angle_beta   90.00
_cell.angle_gamma   90.00
#
_symmetry.space_group_name_H-M   'P 1'
#
loop_
_entity.id
_entity.type
_entity.pdbx_description
1 polymer ?
#
loop_
_entity_poly.entity_id
_entity_poly.type
_entity_poly.pdbx_seq_one_letter_code
_entity_poly.pdbx_strand_id
1 'polypeptide(L)'
;MADDWGFFERQSEDKELMRILVNCAWKQDAHPPGLNQLLSITINLYSIRSRHKNKESMISELERMEHELEEAVQAGGNSVYIGRINTPRRLEYYYYMESGASLEPLQKLLSSRSGSRLMHYVKPDSDWEFYRYLLPDTLEELFIHNAQMVYALLNRGDDIRRPRNVYHWLLFRDHDGRKLMRMKLETMGYRIEEGKSGEPEPEYPYPLVISRFEDVRLETVNGRVDELYRMIGAGGGKYDGWGSVMKLTASYRIKAWWKKWLGSFSAACRPKS
;
A
#
# COMPACT_ATOMS: atom_id res chain seq x y z
N MET A 1 2.46 -5.08 -19.86
CA MET A 1 2.67 -6.03 -18.75
C MET A 1 1.46 -5.89 -17.84
N ALA A 2 1.07 -6.95 -17.14
CA ALA A 2 -0.02 -6.81 -16.17
C ALA A 2 0.55 -6.05 -14.95
N ASP A 3 -0.08 -4.91 -14.62
CA ASP A 3 0.38 -4.00 -13.57
C ASP A 3 -0.70 -3.90 -12.49
N ASP A 4 -0.41 -4.47 -11.31
CA ASP A 4 -1.25 -4.34 -10.12
C ASP A 4 -0.35 -4.11 -8.90
N TRP A 5 0.00 -2.86 -8.64
CA TRP A 5 1.00 -2.53 -7.62
C TRP A 5 0.38 -2.36 -6.22
N GLY A 6 0.79 -3.22 -5.28
CA GLY A 6 0.49 -3.14 -3.86
C GLY A 6 1.62 -2.49 -3.06
N PHE A 7 1.28 -1.55 -2.17
CA PHE A 7 2.22 -0.95 -1.22
C PHE A 7 1.73 -1.12 0.22
N PHE A 8 2.56 -1.71 1.08
CA PHE A 8 2.22 -1.96 2.49
C PHE A 8 3.47 -2.00 3.38
N GLU A 9 3.25 -1.99 4.69
CA GLU A 9 4.31 -2.13 5.70
C GLU A 9 4.23 -3.50 6.37
N ARG A 10 5.38 -4.15 6.55
CA ARG A 10 5.54 -5.44 7.23
C ARG A 10 6.68 -5.34 8.25
N GLN A 11 6.56 -6.01 9.39
CA GLN A 11 7.70 -6.19 10.30
C GLN A 11 8.36 -7.53 10.02
N SER A 12 9.70 -7.53 9.88
CA SER A 12 10.46 -8.78 9.81
C SER A 12 10.49 -9.48 11.18
N GLU A 13 10.98 -10.71 11.20
CA GLU A 13 11.21 -11.48 12.44
C GLU A 13 12.12 -10.71 13.43
N ASP A 14 13.11 -9.97 12.90
CA ASP A 14 14.02 -9.11 13.67
C ASP A 14 13.42 -7.75 14.06
N LYS A 15 12.10 -7.57 13.86
CA LYS A 15 11.36 -6.31 14.11
C LYS A 15 11.83 -5.12 13.25
N GLU A 16 12.47 -5.39 12.12
CA GLU A 16 12.78 -4.35 11.15
C GLU A 16 11.52 -3.99 10.36
N LEU A 17 11.18 -2.70 10.32
CA LEU A 17 10.08 -2.21 9.49
C LEU A 17 10.48 -2.22 8.02
N MET A 18 9.75 -3.00 7.23
CA MET A 18 9.89 -3.12 5.79
C MET A 18 8.71 -2.41 5.12
N ARG A 19 8.99 -1.52 4.17
CA ARG A 19 7.98 -0.98 3.26
C ARG A 19 8.11 -1.70 1.93
N ILE A 20 7.09 -2.46 1.58
CA ILE A 20 7.09 -3.36 0.44
C ILE A 20 6.25 -2.73 -0.67
N LEU A 21 6.82 -2.67 -1.86
CA LEU A 21 6.09 -2.41 -3.10
C LEU A 21 6.22 -3.67 -3.95
N VAL A 22 5.10 -4.30 -4.32
CA VAL A 22 5.09 -5.55 -5.08
C VAL A 22 4.03 -5.48 -6.18
N ASN A 23 4.33 -6.03 -7.35
CA ASN A 23 3.34 -6.22 -8.39
C ASN A 23 2.57 -7.52 -8.14
N CYS A 24 1.31 -7.40 -7.76
CA CYS A 24 0.36 -8.47 -7.46
C CYS A 24 -0.26 -9.11 -8.71
N ALA A 25 0.06 -8.64 -9.91
CA ALA A 25 -0.58 -9.12 -11.14
C ALA A 25 -0.39 -10.62 -11.40
N TRP A 26 0.70 -11.22 -10.90
CA TRP A 26 0.98 -12.65 -11.05
C TRP A 26 0.49 -13.50 -9.87
N LYS A 27 -0.39 -12.95 -9.02
CA LYS A 27 -0.99 -13.70 -7.89
C LYS A 27 -1.95 -14.80 -8.37
N GLN A 28 -2.66 -14.58 -9.47
CA GLN A 28 -3.69 -15.51 -10.00
C GLN A 28 -3.26 -16.25 -11.27
N ASP A 29 -2.27 -15.73 -11.99
CA ASP A 29 -1.75 -16.34 -13.22
C ASP A 29 -0.52 -17.21 -12.93
N ALA A 30 -0.31 -18.26 -13.73
CA ALA A 30 0.98 -18.93 -13.75
C ALA A 30 2.06 -17.90 -14.12
N HIS A 31 3.11 -17.78 -13.30
CA HIS A 31 4.20 -16.86 -13.57
C HIS A 31 4.81 -17.13 -14.97
N PRO A 32 5.41 -16.12 -15.63
CA PRO A 32 5.92 -16.30 -16.98
C PRO A 32 6.93 -17.47 -17.03
N PRO A 33 6.75 -18.43 -17.95
CA PRO A 33 7.61 -19.60 -18.02
C PRO A 33 9.05 -19.20 -18.35
N GLY A 34 10.02 -19.93 -17.81
CA GLY A 34 11.45 -19.71 -18.06
C GLY A 34 12.15 -18.74 -17.11
N LEU A 35 11.40 -17.95 -16.34
CA LEU A 35 11.93 -17.06 -15.31
C LEU A 35 12.17 -17.81 -14.01
N ASN A 36 13.37 -18.36 -13.84
CA ASN A 36 13.69 -19.31 -12.78
C ASN A 36 14.82 -18.86 -11.84
N GLN A 37 15.32 -17.64 -12.01
CA GLN A 37 16.31 -17.03 -11.13
C GLN A 37 15.77 -15.76 -10.50
N LEU A 38 15.91 -15.65 -9.18
CA LEU A 38 15.71 -14.42 -8.45
C LEU A 38 17.00 -13.61 -8.42
N LEU A 39 16.93 -12.39 -8.92
CA LEU A 39 17.94 -11.35 -8.74
C LEU A 39 17.48 -10.38 -7.63
N SER A 40 18.35 -10.14 -6.66
CA SER A 40 18.22 -9.05 -5.70
C SER A 40 19.35 -8.05 -5.91
N ILE A 41 19.02 -6.76 -5.90
CA ILE A 41 19.99 -5.66 -5.94
C ILE A 41 19.78 -4.80 -4.71
N THR A 42 20.77 -4.75 -3.82
CA THR A 42 20.72 -4.00 -2.56
C THR A 42 21.56 -2.73 -2.64
N ILE A 43 20.95 -1.60 -2.31
CA ILE A 43 21.60 -0.31 -2.09
C ILE A 43 21.67 -0.03 -0.59
N ASN A 44 22.87 0.21 -0.07
CA ASN A 44 23.05 0.72 1.28
C ASN A 44 22.69 2.22 1.36
N LEU A 45 21.65 2.56 2.13
CA LEU A 45 21.17 3.94 2.23
C LEU A 45 22.08 4.84 3.07
N TYR A 46 22.93 4.29 3.95
CA TYR A 46 23.87 5.11 4.74
C TYR A 46 24.87 5.83 3.83
N SER A 47 25.45 5.12 2.85
CA SER A 47 26.40 5.74 1.91
C SER A 47 25.77 6.82 1.03
N ILE A 48 24.47 6.72 0.75
CA ILE A 48 23.75 7.73 -0.01
C ILE A 48 23.45 8.93 0.90
N ARG A 49 22.90 8.70 2.10
CA ARG A 49 22.60 9.77 3.07
C ARG A 49 23.83 10.59 3.45
N SER A 50 25.00 9.97 3.60
CA SER A 50 26.23 10.68 3.95
C SER A 50 26.73 11.65 2.87
N ARG A 51 26.27 11.52 1.62
CA ARG A 51 26.69 12.37 0.49
C ARG A 51 25.77 13.54 0.23
N HIS A 52 24.52 13.46 0.70
CA HIS A 52 23.49 14.45 0.40
C HIS A 52 23.21 15.34 1.60
N LYS A 53 23.13 16.65 1.35
CA LYS A 53 22.80 17.64 2.37
C LYS A 53 21.29 17.77 2.60
N ASN A 54 20.48 17.38 1.62
CA ASN A 54 19.03 17.50 1.68
C ASN A 54 18.33 16.26 1.09
N LYS A 55 17.02 16.15 1.37
CA LYS A 55 16.22 15.00 0.97
C LYS A 55 15.96 14.95 -0.54
N GLU A 56 15.82 16.09 -1.20
CA GLU A 56 15.51 16.19 -2.64
C GLU A 56 16.65 15.61 -3.49
N SER A 57 17.89 16.05 -3.25
CA SER A 57 19.08 15.52 -3.94
C SER A 57 19.27 14.01 -3.71
N MET A 58 18.98 13.52 -2.51
CA MET A 58 18.97 12.09 -2.19
C MET A 58 17.93 11.34 -3.01
N ILE A 59 16.70 11.85 -3.10
CA ILE A 59 15.62 11.24 -3.88
C ILE A 59 16.01 11.19 -5.36
N SER A 60 16.49 12.30 -5.93
CA SER A 60 16.90 12.33 -7.34
C SER A 60 18.07 11.41 -7.66
N GLU A 61 19.00 11.16 -6.73
CA GLU A 61 20.02 10.12 -6.93
C GLU A 61 19.40 8.72 -6.91
N LEU A 62 18.48 8.43 -5.99
CA LEU A 62 17.83 7.13 -5.92
C LEU A 62 16.95 6.85 -7.16
N GLU A 63 16.22 7.83 -7.66
CA GLU A 63 15.42 7.73 -8.89
C GLU A 63 16.30 7.47 -10.12
N ARG A 64 17.41 8.20 -10.23
CA ARG A 64 18.39 7.96 -11.31
C ARG A 64 18.99 6.55 -11.21
N MET A 65 19.31 6.11 -10.00
CA MET A 65 19.83 4.76 -9.77
C MET A 65 18.80 3.68 -10.11
N GLU A 66 17.53 3.88 -9.75
CA GLU A 66 16.43 2.95 -10.10
C GLU A 66 16.36 2.76 -11.62
N HIS A 67 16.39 3.88 -12.38
CA HIS A 67 16.36 3.84 -13.84
C HIS A 67 17.59 3.14 -14.44
N GLU A 68 18.81 3.50 -14.00
CA GLU A 68 20.03 2.86 -14.50
C GLU A 68 20.08 1.35 -14.19
N LEU A 69 19.60 0.94 -13.01
CA LEU A 69 19.53 -0.47 -12.63
C LEU A 69 18.54 -1.22 -13.52
N GLU A 70 17.37 -0.63 -13.78
CA GLU A 70 16.37 -1.21 -14.67
C GLU A 70 16.94 -1.42 -16.09
N GLU A 71 17.58 -0.40 -16.66
CA GLU A 71 18.22 -0.49 -17.99
C GLU A 71 19.32 -1.58 -18.01
N ALA A 72 20.15 -1.66 -16.97
CA ALA A 72 21.23 -2.63 -16.90
C ALA A 72 20.71 -4.08 -16.76
N VAL A 73 19.63 -4.29 -16.00
CA VAL A 73 19.00 -5.62 -15.88
C VAL A 73 18.33 -6.02 -17.19
N GLN A 74 17.61 -5.11 -17.84
CA GLN A 74 16.97 -5.36 -19.14
C GLN A 74 17.98 -5.64 -20.26
N ALA A 75 19.14 -4.95 -20.25
CA ALA A 75 20.22 -5.22 -21.20
C ALA A 75 20.85 -6.60 -21.03
N GLY A 76 20.70 -7.22 -19.86
CA GLY A 76 21.19 -8.56 -19.56
C GLY A 76 20.35 -9.68 -20.16
N GLY A 77 19.08 -9.43 -20.47
CA GLY A 77 18.15 -10.42 -21.01
C GLY A 77 16.74 -10.24 -20.49
N ASN A 78 15.90 -11.24 -20.76
CA ASN A 78 14.51 -11.24 -20.33
C ASN A 78 14.42 -11.28 -18.80
N SER A 79 13.71 -10.31 -18.24
CA SER A 79 13.54 -10.14 -16.81
C SER A 79 12.23 -9.43 -16.48
N VAL A 80 11.73 -9.66 -15.28
CA VAL A 80 10.51 -9.07 -14.75
C VAL A 80 10.81 -8.46 -13.39
N TYR A 81 10.59 -7.15 -13.27
CA TYR A 81 10.62 -6.47 -11.99
C TYR A 81 9.37 -6.83 -11.18
N ILE A 82 9.56 -7.43 -10.00
CA ILE A 82 8.44 -7.86 -9.15
C ILE A 82 8.19 -6.92 -7.97
N GLY A 83 9.16 -6.10 -7.60
CA GLY A 83 9.00 -5.18 -6.48
C GLY A 83 10.28 -4.82 -5.74
N ARG A 84 10.10 -4.08 -4.65
CA ARG A 84 11.19 -3.61 -3.79
C ARG A 84 10.83 -3.67 -2.32
N ILE A 85 11.86 -3.80 -1.50
CA ILE A 85 11.80 -3.69 -0.04
C ILE A 85 12.62 -2.49 0.39
N ASN A 86 11.97 -1.57 1.09
CA ASN A 86 12.59 -0.37 1.62
C ASN A 86 12.63 -0.48 3.14
N THR A 87 13.83 -0.53 3.71
CA THR A 87 14.07 -0.45 5.15
C THR A 87 14.74 0.87 5.49
N PRO A 88 14.92 1.22 6.79
CA PRO A 88 15.69 2.40 7.16
C PRO A 88 17.16 2.37 6.69
N ARG A 89 17.71 1.16 6.45
CA ARG A 89 19.15 0.93 6.18
C ARG A 89 19.46 0.59 4.73
N ARG A 90 18.54 -0.06 4.03
CA ARG A 90 18.75 -0.60 2.68
C ARG A 90 17.50 -0.45 1.82
N LEU A 91 17.75 -0.36 0.52
CA LEU A 91 16.76 -0.39 -0.54
C LEU A 91 17.09 -1.57 -1.43
N GLU A 92 16.15 -2.49 -1.60
CA GLU A 92 16.36 -3.76 -2.31
C GLU A 92 15.37 -3.87 -3.45
N TYR A 93 15.87 -4.12 -4.65
CA TYR A 93 15.07 -4.37 -5.85
C TYR A 93 15.11 -5.85 -6.22
N TYR A 94 13.96 -6.38 -6.62
CA TYR A 94 13.80 -7.79 -6.92
C TYR A 94 13.28 -8.00 -8.33
N TYR A 95 13.99 -8.86 -9.06
CA TYR A 95 13.66 -9.25 -10.43
C TYR A 95 13.66 -10.77 -10.54
N TYR A 96 12.78 -11.30 -11.37
CA TYR A 96 12.90 -12.66 -11.89
C TYR A 96 13.48 -12.62 -13.30
N MET A 97 14.47 -13.46 -13.58
CA MET A 97 15.16 -13.52 -14.87
C MET A 97 15.34 -14.96 -15.34
N GLU A 98 15.60 -15.12 -16.63
CA GLU A 98 15.96 -16.41 -17.21
C GLU A 98 17.35 -16.86 -16.76
N SER A 99 17.57 -18.17 -16.63
CA SER A 99 18.89 -18.71 -16.24
C SER A 99 20.06 -18.33 -17.17
N GLY A 100 19.77 -17.92 -18.40
CA GLY A 100 20.78 -17.47 -19.38
C GLY A 100 21.02 -15.96 -19.39
N ALA A 101 20.36 -15.17 -18.53
CA ALA A 101 20.51 -13.73 -18.49
C ALA A 101 21.95 -13.33 -18.10
N SER A 102 22.53 -12.39 -18.85
CA SER A 102 23.86 -11.85 -18.57
C SER A 102 23.81 -10.82 -17.45
N LEU A 103 24.68 -10.99 -16.45
CA LEU A 103 24.88 -10.00 -15.38
C LEU A 103 25.93 -8.95 -15.74
N GLU A 104 26.60 -9.05 -16.89
CA GLU A 104 27.70 -8.16 -17.26
C GLU A 104 27.32 -6.67 -17.27
N PRO A 105 26.17 -6.25 -17.85
CA PRO A 105 25.79 -4.83 -17.85
C PRO A 105 25.57 -4.31 -16.43
N LEU A 106 24.91 -5.11 -15.58
CA LEU A 106 24.73 -4.80 -14.16
C LEU A 106 26.08 -4.70 -13.45
N GLN A 107 26.96 -5.68 -13.59
CA GLN A 107 28.27 -5.69 -12.95
C GLN A 107 29.14 -4.50 -13.39
N LYS A 108 29.06 -4.08 -14.65
CA LYS A 108 29.72 -2.89 -15.17
C LYS A 108 29.18 -1.61 -14.52
N LEU A 109 27.85 -1.49 -14.40
CA LEU A 109 27.20 -0.38 -13.70
C LEU A 109 27.58 -0.33 -12.21
N LEU A 110 27.62 -1.48 -11.55
CA LEU A 110 28.01 -1.57 -10.14
C LEU A 110 29.47 -1.16 -9.93
N SER A 111 30.36 -1.60 -10.83
CA SER A 111 31.80 -1.33 -10.76
C SER A 111 32.15 0.14 -11.03
N SER A 112 31.39 0.83 -11.89
CA SER A 112 31.60 2.26 -12.17
C SER A 112 31.23 3.15 -10.99
N ARG A 113 30.50 2.62 -9.99
CA ARG A 113 29.97 3.35 -8.84
C ARG A 113 30.74 3.06 -7.54
N SER A 114 32.07 2.94 -7.63
CA SER A 114 33.06 2.47 -6.63
C SER A 114 33.09 3.13 -5.23
N GLY A 115 32.11 3.96 -4.87
CA GLY A 115 31.88 4.40 -3.48
C GLY A 115 30.54 3.98 -2.88
N SER A 116 29.56 3.56 -3.69
CA SER A 116 28.23 3.18 -3.21
C SER A 116 28.25 1.68 -2.92
N ARG A 117 27.90 1.28 -1.69
CA ARG A 117 27.84 -0.15 -1.31
C ARG A 117 26.59 -0.78 -1.94
N LEU A 118 26.66 -1.00 -3.25
CA LEU A 118 25.69 -1.79 -3.98
C LEU A 118 26.16 -3.24 -4.00
N MET A 119 25.23 -4.14 -3.79
CA MET A 119 25.47 -5.58 -3.89
C MET A 119 24.36 -6.17 -4.74
N HIS A 120 24.69 -7.21 -5.50
CA HIS A 120 23.68 -8.04 -6.13
C HIS A 120 23.83 -9.48 -5.64
N TYR A 121 22.72 -10.20 -5.65
CA TYR A 121 22.68 -11.61 -5.33
C TYR A 121 21.74 -12.31 -6.30
N VAL A 122 22.13 -13.51 -6.73
CA VAL A 122 21.33 -14.34 -7.63
C VAL A 122 21.16 -15.70 -6.99
N LYS A 123 19.93 -16.21 -6.97
CA LYS A 123 19.63 -17.59 -6.58
C LYS A 123 18.61 -18.22 -7.53
N PRO A 124 18.66 -19.55 -7.72
CA PRO A 124 17.54 -20.27 -8.32
C PRO A 124 16.28 -20.12 -7.45
N ASP A 125 15.14 -19.88 -8.10
CA ASP A 125 13.82 -19.81 -7.47
C ASP A 125 12.75 -20.14 -8.53
N SER A 126 12.78 -21.38 -9.05
CA SER A 126 11.90 -21.80 -10.15
C SER A 126 10.43 -21.78 -9.76
N ASP A 127 10.14 -22.00 -8.48
CA ASP A 127 8.78 -22.02 -7.97
C ASP A 127 8.29 -20.63 -7.56
N TRP A 128 9.08 -19.57 -7.68
CA TRP A 128 8.71 -18.21 -7.27
C TRP A 128 8.37 -18.11 -5.77
N GLU A 129 9.08 -18.85 -4.92
CA GLU A 129 8.87 -18.87 -3.47
C GLU A 129 9.05 -17.48 -2.86
N PHE A 130 10.08 -16.74 -3.28
CA PHE A 130 10.32 -15.40 -2.78
C PHE A 130 9.20 -14.43 -3.19
N TYR A 131 8.63 -14.58 -4.39
CA TYR A 131 7.52 -13.75 -4.83
C TYR A 131 6.28 -14.00 -3.97
N ARG A 132 5.95 -15.28 -3.70
CA ARG A 132 4.85 -15.63 -2.79
C ARG A 132 5.04 -15.05 -1.39
N TYR A 133 6.28 -15.06 -0.88
CA TYR A 133 6.59 -14.39 0.37
C TYR A 133 6.34 -12.88 0.29
N LEU A 134 6.67 -12.23 -0.83
CA LEU A 134 6.53 -10.79 -1.02
C LEU A 134 5.07 -10.34 -1.18
N LEU A 135 4.16 -11.23 -1.59
CA LEU A 135 2.74 -10.93 -1.71
C LEU A 135 2.13 -10.55 -0.35
N PRO A 136 1.13 -9.64 -0.33
CA PRO A 136 0.46 -9.26 0.89
C PRO A 136 -0.37 -10.44 1.46
N ASP A 137 -0.40 -10.55 2.78
CA ASP A 137 -1.42 -11.34 3.47
C ASP A 137 -2.77 -10.59 3.51
N THR A 138 -3.81 -11.23 4.08
CA THR A 138 -5.16 -10.64 4.15
C THR A 138 -5.20 -9.31 4.91
N LEU A 139 -4.39 -9.13 5.95
CA LEU A 139 -4.33 -7.88 6.70
C LEU A 139 -3.58 -6.81 5.90
N GLU A 140 -2.50 -7.18 5.24
CA GLU A 140 -1.71 -6.30 4.40
C GLU A 140 -2.51 -5.84 3.16
N GLU A 141 -3.40 -6.67 2.62
CA GLU A 141 -4.38 -6.28 1.60
C GLU A 141 -5.31 -5.17 2.11
N LEU A 142 -5.78 -5.26 3.37
CA LEU A 142 -6.54 -4.18 3.99
C LEU A 142 -5.70 -2.90 4.11
N PHE A 143 -4.40 -2.99 4.40
CA PHE A 143 -3.51 -1.82 4.44
C PHE A 143 -3.29 -1.19 3.06
N ILE A 144 -3.16 -2.01 2.01
CA ILE A 144 -3.11 -1.51 0.62
C ILE A 144 -4.41 -0.75 0.32
N HIS A 145 -5.56 -1.33 0.64
CA HIS A 145 -6.86 -0.69 0.43
C HIS A 145 -6.99 0.63 1.22
N ASN A 146 -6.54 0.66 2.47
CA ASN A 146 -6.52 1.87 3.29
C ASN A 146 -5.69 2.98 2.62
N ALA A 147 -4.50 2.65 2.11
CA ALA A 147 -3.64 3.61 1.43
C ALA A 147 -4.32 4.18 0.18
N GLN A 148 -4.96 3.34 -0.63
CA GLN A 148 -5.73 3.74 -1.80
C GLN A 148 -6.89 4.68 -1.43
N MET A 149 -7.65 4.34 -0.38
CA MET A 149 -8.76 5.18 0.10
C MET A 149 -8.29 6.54 0.61
N VAL A 150 -7.25 6.57 1.46
CA VAL A 150 -6.69 7.82 2.00
C VAL A 150 -6.13 8.69 0.88
N TYR A 151 -5.43 8.10 -0.08
CA TYR A 151 -4.95 8.82 -1.26
C TYR A 151 -6.10 9.42 -2.07
N ALA A 152 -7.18 8.66 -2.28
CA ALA A 152 -8.37 9.14 -2.97
C ALA A 152 -9.09 10.27 -2.21
N LEU A 153 -9.09 10.25 -0.87
CA LEU A 153 -9.60 11.35 -0.04
C LEU A 153 -8.75 12.61 -0.21
N LEU A 154 -7.43 12.50 -0.11
CA LEU A 154 -6.49 13.61 -0.30
C LEU A 154 -6.65 14.26 -1.68
N ASN A 155 -6.72 13.46 -2.74
CA ASN A 155 -6.90 13.96 -4.11
C ASN A 155 -8.23 14.67 -4.33
N ARG A 156 -9.25 14.35 -3.54
CA ARG A 156 -10.55 15.03 -3.55
C ARG A 156 -10.60 16.23 -2.59
N GLY A 157 -9.47 16.64 -2.01
CA GLY A 157 -9.34 17.82 -1.18
C GLY A 157 -9.79 17.64 0.28
N ASP A 158 -9.87 16.39 0.74
CA ASP A 158 -10.18 16.05 2.12
C ASP A 158 -9.05 16.45 3.08
N ASP A 159 -9.42 17.01 4.24
CA ASP A 159 -8.50 17.25 5.35
C ASP A 159 -8.42 16.02 6.26
N ILE A 160 -7.63 15.02 5.87
CA ILE A 160 -7.54 13.72 6.56
C ILE A 160 -7.17 13.82 8.06
N ARG A 161 -6.61 14.95 8.50
CA ARG A 161 -6.26 15.23 9.90
C ARG A 161 -7.46 15.64 10.75
N ARG A 162 -8.55 16.10 10.13
CA ARG A 162 -9.73 16.57 10.84
C ARG A 162 -10.55 15.38 11.37
N PRO A 163 -10.76 15.28 12.69
CA PRO A 163 -11.55 14.21 13.29
C PRO A 163 -13.00 14.18 12.77
N ARG A 164 -13.53 12.96 12.65
CA ARG A 164 -14.84 12.64 12.10
C ARG A 164 -15.27 11.25 12.59
N ASN A 165 -16.55 10.91 12.39
CA ASN A 165 -16.98 9.53 12.57
C ASN A 165 -16.38 8.66 11.47
N VAL A 166 -15.54 7.72 11.88
CA VAL A 166 -15.02 6.61 11.09
C VAL A 166 -15.88 5.40 11.42
N TYR A 167 -16.49 4.81 10.39
CA TYR A 167 -17.36 3.66 10.50
C TYR A 167 -16.57 2.40 10.13
N HIS A 168 -16.84 1.30 10.82
CA HIS A 168 -16.25 -0.01 10.53
C HIS A 168 -17.36 -1.05 10.40
N TRP A 169 -17.20 -1.92 9.41
CA TRP A 169 -18.11 -3.03 9.12
C TRP A 169 -17.45 -4.33 9.54
N LEU A 170 -18.17 -5.06 10.39
CA LEU A 170 -17.72 -6.32 10.96
C LEU A 170 -18.79 -7.38 10.68
N LEU A 171 -18.37 -8.58 10.30
CA LEU A 171 -19.26 -9.68 9.99
C LEU A 171 -18.98 -10.86 10.93
N PHE A 172 -20.02 -11.54 11.39
CA PHE A 172 -19.91 -12.66 12.33
C PHE A 172 -20.65 -13.89 11.81
N ARG A 173 -20.11 -15.08 12.13
CA ARG A 173 -20.69 -16.38 11.78
C ARG A 173 -21.98 -16.68 12.54
N ASP A 174 -22.05 -16.25 13.80
CA ASP A 174 -23.18 -16.49 14.68
C ASP A 174 -23.57 -15.24 15.49
N HIS A 175 -24.81 -15.26 15.98
CA HIS A 175 -25.41 -14.15 16.73
C HIS A 175 -24.72 -13.90 18.09
N ASP A 176 -24.24 -14.95 18.75
CA ASP A 176 -23.68 -14.85 20.10
C ASP A 176 -22.27 -14.23 20.06
N GLY A 177 -21.45 -14.61 19.08
CA GLY A 177 -20.17 -13.97 18.77
C GLY A 177 -20.33 -12.47 18.47
N ARG A 178 -21.33 -12.11 17.66
CA ARG A 178 -21.68 -10.69 17.42
C ARG A 178 -22.05 -9.96 18.71
N LYS A 179 -22.89 -10.57 19.56
CA LYS A 179 -23.35 -9.95 20.82
C LYS A 179 -22.20 -9.74 21.81
N LEU A 180 -21.32 -10.73 21.96
CA LEU A 180 -20.15 -10.63 22.83
C LEU A 180 -19.20 -9.53 22.35
N MET A 181 -18.92 -9.49 21.03
CA MET A 181 -18.03 -8.49 20.45
C MET A 181 -18.61 -7.08 20.57
N ARG A 182 -19.93 -6.91 20.38
CA ARG A 182 -20.63 -5.63 20.62
C ARG A 182 -20.33 -5.07 22.01
N MET A 183 -20.55 -5.85 23.06
CA MET A 183 -20.32 -5.41 24.45
C MET A 183 -18.85 -5.01 24.69
N LYS A 184 -17.91 -5.76 24.11
CA LYS A 184 -16.48 -5.46 24.19
C LYS A 184 -16.13 -4.14 23.51
N LEU A 185 -16.64 -3.92 22.30
CA LEU A 185 -16.38 -2.71 21.51
C LEU A 185 -16.98 -1.47 22.18
N GLU A 186 -18.17 -1.57 22.78
CA GLU A 186 -18.75 -0.47 23.58
C GLU A 186 -17.84 -0.09 24.75
N THR A 187 -17.29 -1.08 25.47
CA THR A 187 -16.35 -0.86 26.58
C THR A 187 -15.05 -0.19 26.10
N MET A 188 -14.65 -0.42 24.85
CA MET A 188 -13.49 0.22 24.22
C MET A 188 -13.79 1.63 23.66
N GLY A 189 -15.01 2.14 23.84
CA GLY A 189 -15.42 3.48 23.43
C GLY A 189 -15.90 3.58 21.98
N TYR A 190 -16.22 2.46 21.32
CA TYR A 190 -16.92 2.50 20.04
C TYR A 190 -18.41 2.72 20.26
N ARG A 191 -19.03 3.41 19.30
CA ARG A 191 -20.48 3.54 19.20
C ARG A 191 -21.04 2.46 18.29
N ILE A 192 -22.11 1.80 18.73
CA ILE A 192 -22.86 0.87 17.88
C ILE A 192 -23.81 1.67 16.99
N GLU A 193 -23.75 1.45 15.68
CA GLU A 193 -24.56 2.18 14.70
C GLU A 193 -25.76 1.34 14.25
N GLU A 194 -26.76 1.20 15.11
CA GLU A 194 -27.96 0.37 14.86
C GLU A 194 -28.76 0.78 13.61
N GLY A 195 -28.62 2.04 13.16
CA GLY A 195 -29.24 2.55 11.94
C GLY A 195 -28.46 2.26 10.64
N LYS A 196 -27.32 1.55 10.73
CA LYS A 196 -26.51 1.14 9.59
C LYS A 196 -26.47 -0.37 9.48
N SER A 197 -26.75 -0.88 8.29
CA SER A 197 -26.55 -2.29 7.95
C SER A 197 -25.20 -2.48 7.25
N GLY A 198 -24.58 -3.62 7.53
CA GLY A 198 -23.58 -4.22 6.63
C GLY A 198 -24.24 -5.20 5.68
N GLU A 199 -23.51 -5.61 4.66
CA GLU A 199 -23.97 -6.64 3.73
C GLU A 199 -23.60 -8.02 4.32
N PRO A 200 -24.59 -8.88 4.64
CA PRO A 200 -24.30 -10.21 5.16
C PRO A 200 -23.67 -11.09 4.07
N GLU A 201 -22.71 -11.92 4.47
CA GLU A 201 -22.10 -12.94 3.61
C GLU A 201 -22.62 -14.34 3.98
N PRO A 202 -22.62 -15.33 3.07
CA PRO A 202 -23.09 -16.68 3.37
C PRO A 202 -22.42 -17.31 4.60
N GLU A 203 -21.11 -17.08 4.80
CA GLU A 203 -20.38 -17.56 5.97
C GLU A 203 -20.49 -16.63 7.19
N TYR A 204 -20.85 -15.35 6.98
CA TYR A 204 -20.92 -14.34 8.03
C TYR A 204 -22.24 -13.55 7.97
N PRO A 205 -23.38 -14.17 8.33
CA PRO A 205 -24.70 -13.58 8.13
C PRO A 205 -25.08 -12.51 9.16
N TYR A 206 -24.24 -12.25 10.18
CA TYR A 206 -24.55 -11.34 11.27
C TYR A 206 -23.66 -10.08 11.23
N PRO A 207 -24.04 -9.02 10.50
CA PRO A 207 -23.26 -7.78 10.44
C PRO A 207 -23.38 -6.93 11.71
N LEU A 208 -22.32 -6.18 12.00
CA LEU A 208 -22.26 -5.13 13.02
C LEU A 208 -21.53 -3.92 12.44
N VAL A 209 -22.15 -2.75 12.53
CA VAL A 209 -21.52 -1.48 12.17
C VAL A 209 -21.22 -0.72 13.45
N ILE A 210 -19.96 -0.30 13.58
CA ILE A 210 -19.50 0.53 14.69
C ILE A 210 -18.92 1.83 14.17
N SER A 211 -18.82 2.84 15.03
CA SER A 211 -18.09 4.06 14.72
C SER A 211 -17.20 4.55 15.85
N ARG A 212 -16.18 5.32 15.49
CA ARG A 212 -15.32 6.06 16.43
C ARG A 212 -15.02 7.45 15.87
N PHE A 213 -14.92 8.44 16.75
CA PHE A 213 -14.57 9.81 16.37
C PHE A 213 -13.05 9.98 16.35
N GLU A 214 -12.45 9.94 15.17
CA GLU A 214 -11.01 10.01 14.97
C GLU A 214 -10.65 10.59 13.59
N ASP A 215 -9.37 10.81 13.35
CA ASP A 215 -8.89 11.23 12.03
C ASP A 215 -8.70 10.03 11.10
N VAL A 216 -8.51 10.31 9.80
CA VAL A 216 -8.34 9.29 8.77
C VAL A 216 -6.94 9.34 8.16
N ARG A 217 -5.94 9.73 8.98
CA ARG A 217 -4.54 9.54 8.59
C ARG A 217 -4.26 8.05 8.43
N LEU A 218 -3.37 7.71 7.52
CA LEU A 218 -3.07 6.31 7.18
C LEU A 218 -2.60 5.53 8.41
N GLU A 219 -1.79 6.14 9.27
CA GLU A 219 -1.30 5.51 10.51
C GLU A 219 -2.44 5.21 11.49
N THR A 220 -3.39 6.15 11.63
CA THR A 220 -4.56 6.01 12.49
C THR A 220 -5.47 4.88 11.99
N VAL A 221 -5.78 4.89 10.69
CA VAL A 221 -6.64 3.89 10.06
C VAL A 221 -5.99 2.51 10.09
N ASN A 222 -4.71 2.38 9.72
CA ASN A 222 -4.02 1.09 9.76
C ASN A 222 -3.96 0.52 11.17
N GLY A 223 -3.62 1.33 12.19
CA GLY A 223 -3.62 0.88 13.58
C GLY A 223 -5.01 0.41 14.05
N ARG A 224 -6.06 1.13 13.64
CA ARG A 224 -7.45 0.78 13.95
C ARG A 224 -7.90 -0.51 13.25
N VAL A 225 -7.55 -0.68 11.98
CA VAL A 225 -7.84 -1.88 11.19
C VAL A 225 -7.10 -3.09 11.75
N ASP A 226 -5.82 -2.97 12.10
CA ASP A 226 -5.04 -4.03 12.74
C ASP A 226 -5.67 -4.49 14.06
N GLU A 227 -6.03 -3.54 14.94
CA GLU A 227 -6.69 -3.82 16.21
C GLU A 227 -8.00 -4.59 16.02
N LEU A 228 -8.88 -4.10 15.14
CA LEU A 228 -10.17 -4.72 14.89
C LEU A 228 -10.03 -6.07 14.18
N TYR A 229 -9.18 -6.17 13.15
CA TYR A 229 -8.95 -7.40 12.40
C TYR A 229 -8.51 -8.54 13.32
N ARG A 230 -7.49 -8.31 14.16
CA ARG A 230 -6.99 -9.33 15.10
C ARG A 230 -8.03 -9.70 16.14
N MET A 231 -8.75 -8.71 16.68
CA MET A 231 -9.74 -8.93 17.71
C MET A 231 -10.93 -9.77 17.22
N ILE A 232 -11.40 -9.46 16.01
CA ILE A 232 -12.58 -10.09 15.42
C ILE A 232 -12.23 -11.47 14.87
N GLY A 233 -11.07 -11.61 14.22
CA GLY A 233 -10.58 -12.90 13.72
C GLY A 233 -10.42 -13.93 14.83
N ALA A 234 -9.93 -13.53 16.01
CA ALA A 234 -9.84 -14.41 17.18
C ALA A 234 -11.21 -14.92 17.68
N GLY A 235 -12.29 -14.19 17.40
CA GLY A 235 -13.67 -14.55 17.73
C GLY A 235 -14.44 -15.21 16.58
N GLY A 236 -13.77 -15.61 15.50
CA GLY A 236 -14.41 -16.24 14.34
C GLY A 236 -15.23 -15.29 13.47
N GLY A 237 -15.06 -13.98 13.61
CA GLY A 237 -15.64 -12.98 12.71
C GLY A 237 -14.67 -12.57 11.59
N LYS A 238 -15.16 -11.69 10.72
CA LYS A 238 -14.42 -11.09 9.61
C LYS A 238 -14.52 -9.57 9.70
N TYR A 239 -13.39 -8.89 9.47
CA TYR A 239 -13.38 -7.46 9.24
C TYR A 239 -13.64 -7.20 7.75
N ASP A 240 -14.64 -6.37 7.44
CA ASP A 240 -15.08 -6.14 6.06
C ASP A 240 -14.50 -4.85 5.48
N GLY A 241 -14.55 -3.76 6.24
CA GLY A 241 -14.03 -2.50 5.76
C GLY A 241 -14.30 -1.32 6.67
N TRP A 242 -13.86 -0.14 6.23
CA TRP A 242 -14.16 1.13 6.89
C TRP A 242 -14.61 2.20 5.90
N GLY A 243 -15.12 3.30 6.45
CA GLY A 243 -15.57 4.44 5.66
C GLY A 243 -15.79 5.66 6.53
N SER A 244 -15.72 6.84 5.93
CA SER A 244 -15.98 8.09 6.63
C SER A 244 -16.58 9.14 5.69
N VAL A 245 -17.19 10.16 6.28
CA VAL A 245 -17.62 11.34 5.52
C VAL A 245 -16.43 12.24 5.20
N MET A 246 -16.43 12.84 4.01
CA MET A 246 -15.40 13.81 3.65
C MET A 246 -15.50 15.11 4.47
N LYS A 247 -14.35 15.71 4.76
CA LYS A 247 -14.17 17.03 5.36
C LYS A 247 -13.26 17.85 4.45
N LEU A 248 -13.86 18.60 3.52
CA LEU A 248 -13.11 19.43 2.58
C LEU A 248 -12.29 20.52 3.29
N THR A 249 -11.06 20.73 2.83
CA THR A 249 -10.20 21.84 3.25
C THR A 249 -10.83 23.20 2.91
N ALA A 250 -10.53 24.23 3.70
CA ALA A 250 -11.04 25.59 3.45
C ALA A 250 -10.62 26.12 2.07
N SER A 251 -9.38 25.86 1.65
CA SER A 251 -8.85 26.23 0.34
C SER A 251 -9.58 25.53 -0.81
N TYR A 252 -9.91 24.25 -0.66
CA TYR A 252 -10.71 23.52 -1.65
C TYR A 252 -12.15 24.03 -1.69
N ARG A 253 -12.77 24.33 -0.54
CA ARG A 253 -14.11 24.93 -0.47
C ARG A 253 -14.18 26.28 -1.18
N ILE A 254 -13.14 27.11 -1.02
CA ILE A 254 -13.01 28.39 -1.74
C ILE A 254 -12.86 28.12 -3.23
N LYS A 255 -11.90 27.29 -3.67
CA LYS A 255 -11.73 26.97 -5.10
C LYS A 255 -12.98 26.38 -5.75
N ALA A 256 -13.68 25.48 -5.07
CA ALA A 256 -14.93 24.87 -5.54
C ALA A 256 -16.07 25.90 -5.61
N TRP A 257 -16.17 26.80 -4.62
CA TRP A 257 -17.13 27.91 -4.62
C TRP A 257 -16.87 28.90 -5.76
N TRP A 258 -15.61 29.29 -5.98
CA TRP A 258 -15.20 30.14 -7.12
C TRP A 258 -15.49 29.48 -8.47
N LYS A 259 -15.23 28.17 -8.61
CA LYS A 259 -15.52 27.42 -9.85
C LYS A 259 -17.03 27.33 -10.12
N LYS A 260 -17.84 27.14 -9.08
CA LYS A 260 -19.31 27.13 -9.18
C LYS A 260 -19.88 28.51 -9.48
N TRP A 261 -19.30 29.56 -8.90
CA TRP A 261 -19.67 30.96 -9.16
C TRP A 261 -19.35 31.39 -10.60
N LEU A 262 -18.14 31.08 -11.09
CA LEU A 262 -17.74 31.34 -12.49
C LEU A 262 -18.56 30.51 -13.51
N GLY A 263 -18.88 29.24 -13.18
CA GLY A 263 -19.75 28.40 -14.01
C GLY A 263 -21.19 28.92 -14.10
N SER A 264 -21.70 29.57 -13.05
CA SER A 264 -23.03 30.19 -13.04
C SER A 264 -23.11 31.47 -13.88
N PHE A 265 -22.03 32.24 -13.98
CA PHE A 265 -21.95 33.41 -14.86
C PHE A 265 -21.91 33.03 -16.35
N SER A 266 -21.25 31.91 -16.69
CA SER A 266 -21.24 31.36 -18.06
C SER A 266 -22.63 30.89 -18.53
N ALA A 267 -23.50 30.44 -17.62
CA ALA A 267 -24.85 29.98 -17.95
C ALA A 267 -25.87 31.14 -18.07
N ALA A 268 -25.64 32.27 -17.39
CA ALA A 268 -26.53 33.43 -17.42
C ALA A 268 -26.31 34.35 -18.65
N CYS A 269 -25.19 34.19 -19.37
CA CYS A 269 -24.84 34.97 -20.56
C CYS A 269 -24.96 34.18 -21.86
N ARG A 270 -25.98 33.32 -22.01
CA ARG A 270 -26.38 32.83 -23.34
C ARG A 270 -27.46 33.75 -23.92
N PRO A 271 -27.23 34.43 -25.05
CA PRO A 271 -28.30 35.16 -25.72
C PRO A 271 -29.38 34.17 -26.20
N LYS A 272 -30.64 34.51 -25.99
CA LYS A 272 -31.78 33.77 -26.58
C LYS A 272 -31.72 33.94 -28.09
N SER A 273 -31.43 32.85 -28.81
CA SER A 273 -31.69 32.72 -30.24
C SER A 273 -33.12 32.28 -30.47
#